data_AF-A0A9N9GWU2-F1
#
_entry.id   AF-A0A9N9GWU2-F1
#
_cell.length_a   1.000
_cell.length_b   1.000
_cell.length_c   1.000
_cell.angle_alpha   90.00
_cell.angle_beta   90.00
_cell.angle_gamma   90.00
#
_symmetry.space_group_name_H-M   'P 1'
#
loop_
_entity.id
_entity.type
_entity.pdbx_description
1 polymer ?
#
loop_
_entity_poly.entity_id
_entity_poly.type
_entity_poly.pdbx_seq_one_letter_code
_entity_poly.pdbx_strand_id
1 'polypeptide(L)'
;MTAATSSPFLDVNRPSLGDSRKRSLSLQPPSFNASRRRSVSPQPISSSRGRSVSPQPLSYRKHQDTTKKVVDQILGIFLHSQRTGKADNQLTELILDTIKKFNCGAPKILDWLSHNQNKLEYKTLLGYFYLHDIGTEIDTRKAYNLYLAAAKKDYPIAQYLLGEW
;
A
#
# COMPACT_ATOMS: atom_id res chain seq x y z
N MET A 1 -23.00 -36.50 -43.23
CA MET A 1 -21.84 -35.88 -43.91
C MET A 1 -22.41 -34.83 -44.85
N THR A 2 -22.48 -33.58 -44.40
CA THR A 2 -23.21 -32.48 -45.07
C THR A 2 -22.28 -31.65 -45.95
N ALA A 3 -22.80 -31.26 -47.10
CA ALA A 3 -22.14 -30.48 -48.15
C ALA A 3 -21.67 -29.09 -47.69
N ALA A 4 -20.54 -28.63 -48.22
CA ALA A 4 -20.06 -27.26 -48.11
C ALA A 4 -20.26 -26.53 -49.45
N THR A 5 -20.97 -25.41 -49.42
CA THR A 5 -21.33 -24.58 -50.57
C THR A 5 -20.86 -23.15 -50.34
N SER A 6 -20.13 -22.60 -51.31
CA SER A 6 -20.03 -21.18 -51.73
C SER A 6 -19.50 -20.09 -50.77
N SER A 7 -18.28 -19.58 -51.07
CA SER A 7 -17.89 -18.21 -51.52
C SER A 7 -18.70 -16.94 -51.14
N PRO A 8 -18.19 -15.67 -51.29
CA PRO A 8 -16.89 -15.15 -51.79
C PRO A 8 -16.27 -13.92 -51.04
N PHE A 9 -15.17 -13.47 -51.64
CA PHE A 9 -14.25 -12.31 -51.48
C PHE A 9 -14.85 -10.89 -51.75
N LEU A 10 -14.07 -9.82 -51.41
CA LEU A 10 -14.15 -8.34 -51.67
C LEU A 10 -14.58 -7.47 -50.45
N ASP A 11 -14.02 -6.30 -50.09
CA ASP A 11 -13.05 -5.39 -50.75
C ASP A 11 -12.47 -4.31 -49.78
N VAL A 12 -11.31 -3.75 -50.17
CA VAL A 12 -10.84 -2.34 -50.11
C VAL A 12 -10.70 -1.52 -48.79
N ASN A 13 -9.42 -1.27 -48.42
CA ASN A 13 -8.71 0.02 -48.44
C ASN A 13 -9.45 1.33 -48.05
N ARG A 14 -9.06 1.97 -46.92
CA ARG A 14 -9.01 3.44 -46.77
C ARG A 14 -8.18 3.91 -45.56
N PRO A 15 -7.10 4.71 -45.73
CA PRO A 15 -6.51 5.52 -44.67
C PRO A 15 -6.96 6.99 -44.77
N SER A 16 -7.11 7.70 -43.65
CA SER A 16 -7.23 9.17 -43.65
C SER A 16 -6.30 9.85 -42.64
N LEU A 17 -5.37 10.61 -43.21
CA LEU A 17 -4.50 11.62 -42.63
C LEU A 17 -5.28 12.73 -41.90
N GLY A 18 -4.67 13.28 -40.84
CA GLY A 18 -5.11 14.50 -40.17
C GLY A 18 -4.01 15.05 -39.26
N ASP A 19 -3.01 15.66 -39.89
CA ASP A 19 -1.86 16.34 -39.28
C ASP A 19 -2.22 17.82 -39.01
N SER A 20 -1.86 18.38 -37.85
CA SER A 20 -1.59 19.83 -37.72
C SER A 20 -0.94 20.20 -36.39
N ARG A 21 0.37 20.42 -36.48
CA ARG A 21 1.24 21.23 -35.61
C ARG A 21 0.65 22.61 -35.31
N LYS A 22 0.99 23.19 -34.15
CA LYS A 22 1.59 24.53 -34.01
C LYS A 22 2.13 24.79 -32.59
N ARG A 23 3.45 24.62 -32.46
CA ARG A 23 4.31 25.33 -31.51
C ARG A 23 4.58 26.72 -32.10
N SER A 24 4.49 27.78 -31.31
CA SER A 24 5.14 29.06 -31.62
C SER A 24 5.85 29.57 -30.36
N LEU A 25 7.18 29.50 -30.39
CA LEU A 25 8.07 30.30 -29.57
C LEU A 25 8.00 31.76 -30.04
N SER A 26 8.01 32.71 -29.12
CA SER A 26 8.44 34.08 -29.38
C SER A 26 9.50 34.50 -28.35
N LEU A 27 10.73 34.62 -28.82
CA LEU A 27 11.84 35.32 -28.18
C LEU A 27 11.78 36.80 -28.56
N GLN A 28 12.08 37.71 -27.63
CA GLN A 28 12.92 38.91 -27.85
C GLN A 28 13.43 39.48 -26.50
N PRO A 29 14.71 39.91 -26.39
CA PRO A 29 15.31 40.64 -25.25
C PRO A 29 15.48 42.15 -25.61
N PRO A 30 16.34 43.01 -24.99
CA PRO A 30 17.04 43.07 -23.68
C PRO A 30 16.85 44.43 -22.94
N SER A 31 17.42 44.64 -21.74
CA SER A 31 18.39 45.73 -21.48
C SER A 31 18.86 45.78 -20.02
N PHE A 32 20.16 45.95 -19.86
CA PHE A 32 20.90 46.18 -18.62
C PHE A 32 20.53 47.50 -17.95
N ASN A 33 20.50 47.51 -16.61
CA ASN A 33 20.96 48.70 -15.89
C ASN A 33 21.73 48.31 -14.63
N ALA A 34 22.92 48.87 -14.51
CA ALA A 34 23.90 48.59 -13.47
C ALA A 34 23.84 49.64 -12.35
N SER A 35 24.25 49.20 -11.16
CA SER A 35 24.80 50.00 -10.05
C SER A 35 23.82 50.70 -9.09
N ARG A 36 23.75 50.21 -7.85
CA ARG A 36 24.34 50.89 -6.68
C ARG A 36 24.24 50.09 -5.37
N ARG A 37 25.32 50.20 -4.60
CA ARG A 37 25.58 49.69 -3.24
C ARG A 37 24.44 49.94 -2.24
N ARG A 38 24.20 48.99 -1.34
CA ARG A 38 24.46 49.14 0.13
C ARG A 38 24.17 47.84 0.88
N SER A 39 25.14 47.44 1.68
CA SER A 39 25.07 46.42 2.73
C SER A 39 24.09 46.83 3.83
N VAL A 40 23.04 46.03 4.06
CA VAL A 40 22.28 45.98 5.31
C VAL A 40 21.75 44.55 5.49
N SER A 41 22.23 43.83 6.50
CA SER A 41 21.52 42.65 7.06
C SER A 41 20.44 43.17 8.00
N PRO A 42 19.21 42.61 8.01
CA PRO A 42 18.91 41.47 8.89
C PRO A 42 17.89 40.45 8.33
N GLN A 43 17.87 39.25 8.94
CA GLN A 43 17.08 38.04 8.61
C GLN A 43 15.55 38.24 8.63
N PRO A 44 14.77 37.34 7.97
CA PRO A 44 13.80 36.60 8.76
C PRO A 44 13.79 35.07 8.50
N ILE A 45 13.56 34.38 9.61
CA ILE A 45 13.19 32.97 9.71
C ILE A 45 11.81 32.76 9.03
N SER A 46 11.73 31.74 8.18
CA SER A 46 10.62 30.77 8.04
C SER A 46 10.27 30.41 6.59
N SER A 47 10.40 29.13 6.28
CA SER A 47 9.27 28.39 5.72
C SER A 47 9.44 26.93 6.14
N SER A 48 9.24 26.71 7.43
CA SER A 48 8.71 25.44 7.91
C SER A 48 7.42 25.17 7.13
N ARG A 49 7.49 24.39 6.04
CA ARG A 49 6.37 23.53 5.67
C ARG A 49 6.32 22.38 6.68
N GLY A 50 6.08 22.76 7.94
CA GLY A 50 5.47 21.89 8.91
C GLY A 50 4.09 21.59 8.34
N ARG A 51 3.93 20.37 7.85
CA ARG A 51 2.61 19.79 7.65
C ARG A 51 1.89 19.98 8.98
N SER A 52 0.90 20.86 9.03
CA SER A 52 0.01 21.01 10.18
C SER A 52 -0.76 19.71 10.34
N VAL A 53 -0.10 18.70 10.93
CA VAL A 53 -0.77 17.55 11.49
C VAL A 53 -1.41 18.10 12.75
N SER A 54 -2.69 18.40 12.67
CA SER A 54 -3.49 18.78 13.83
C SER A 54 -3.17 17.79 14.96
N PRO A 55 -2.74 18.24 16.16
CA PRO A 55 -2.37 17.33 17.23
C PRO A 55 -3.57 16.43 17.56
N GLN A 56 -3.45 15.15 17.23
CA GLN A 56 -4.47 14.18 17.57
C GLN A 56 -4.65 14.17 19.10
N PRO A 57 -5.88 14.06 19.62
CA PRO A 57 -6.13 14.02 21.06
C PRO A 57 -5.26 12.97 21.76
N LEU A 58 -4.74 13.29 22.96
CA LEU A 58 -3.86 12.38 23.73
C LEU A 58 -4.49 11.00 23.97
N SER A 59 -5.83 10.91 24.03
CA SER A 59 -6.59 9.65 24.07
C SER A 59 -6.35 8.79 22.83
N TYR A 60 -6.42 9.37 21.64
CA TYR A 60 -6.16 8.68 20.37
C TYR A 60 -4.71 8.21 20.26
N ARG A 61 -3.74 9.05 20.68
CA ARG A 61 -2.32 8.71 20.70
C ARG A 61 -2.00 7.54 21.63
N LYS A 62 -2.59 7.53 22.84
CA LYS A 62 -2.40 6.46 23.83
C LYS A 62 -3.02 5.13 23.37
N HIS A 63 -4.15 5.16 22.68
CA HIS A 63 -4.77 3.96 22.09
C HIS A 63 -4.04 3.43 20.87
N GLN A 64 -3.37 4.28 20.09
CA GLN A 64 -2.48 3.83 19.02
C GLN A 64 -1.29 3.04 19.60
N ASP A 65 -0.72 3.51 20.71
CA ASP A 65 0.40 2.82 21.37
C ASP A 65 0.02 1.45 21.92
N THR A 66 -1.18 1.31 22.50
CA THR A 66 -1.66 -0.01 22.97
C THR A 66 -1.93 -0.96 21.81
N THR A 67 -2.57 -0.48 20.75
CA THR A 67 -2.89 -1.32 19.58
C THR A 67 -1.62 -1.80 18.89
N LYS A 68 -0.63 -0.90 18.73
CA LYS A 68 0.68 -1.23 18.21
C LYS A 68 1.38 -2.32 19.03
N LYS A 69 1.36 -2.23 20.37
CA LYS A 69 1.95 -3.27 21.24
C LYS A 69 1.32 -4.64 21.00
N VAL A 70 0.00 -4.71 20.81
CA VAL A 70 -0.70 -5.97 20.51
C VAL A 70 -0.32 -6.49 19.12
N VAL A 71 -0.29 -5.60 18.12
CA VAL A 71 0.14 -5.96 16.75
C VAL A 71 1.56 -6.49 16.74
N ASP A 72 2.50 -5.85 17.43
CA ASP A 72 3.90 -6.28 17.49
C ASP A 72 4.02 -7.65 18.18
N GLN A 73 3.19 -7.96 19.20
CA GLN A 73 3.14 -9.30 19.80
C GLN A 73 2.56 -10.36 18.86
N ILE A 74 1.43 -10.06 18.20
CA ILE A 74 0.82 -10.94 17.21
C ILE A 74 1.80 -11.22 16.07
N LEU A 75 2.51 -10.18 15.61
CA LEU A 75 3.53 -10.33 14.57
C LEU A 75 4.66 -11.26 15.05
N GLY A 76 5.13 -11.12 16.29
CA GLY A 76 6.13 -12.02 16.85
C GLY A 76 5.68 -13.48 16.85
N ILE A 77 4.44 -13.73 17.27
CA ILE A 77 3.81 -15.07 17.25
C ILE A 77 3.72 -15.61 15.82
N PHE A 78 3.22 -14.80 14.90
CA PHE A 78 3.10 -15.13 13.47
C PHE A 78 4.46 -15.53 12.89
N LEU A 79 5.48 -14.68 13.01
CA LEU A 79 6.82 -14.95 12.47
C LEU A 79 7.46 -16.19 13.11
N HIS A 80 7.26 -16.41 14.40
CA HIS A 80 7.74 -17.61 15.09
C HIS A 80 7.06 -18.88 14.59
N SER A 81 5.76 -18.82 14.30
CA SER A 81 5.00 -19.95 13.74
C SER A 81 5.50 -20.33 12.34
N GLN A 82 5.78 -19.33 11.50
CA GLN A 82 6.31 -19.56 10.14
C GLN A 82 7.70 -20.22 10.16
N ARG A 83 8.51 -19.95 11.19
CA ARG A 83 9.82 -20.61 11.37
C ARG A 83 9.73 -22.03 11.92
N THR A 84 8.69 -22.31 12.69
CA THR A 84 8.52 -23.60 13.39
C THR A 84 7.67 -24.59 12.61
N GLY A 85 7.04 -24.16 11.51
CA GLY A 85 6.18 -25.01 10.68
C GLY A 85 4.93 -25.50 11.43
N LYS A 86 4.46 -24.74 12.43
CA LYS A 86 3.24 -25.10 13.17
C LYS A 86 2.03 -24.96 12.27
N ALA A 87 1.06 -25.87 12.44
CA ALA A 87 -0.20 -25.84 11.71
C ALA A 87 -0.99 -24.54 11.95
N ASP A 88 -1.61 -24.01 10.88
CA ASP A 88 -2.29 -22.71 10.88
C ASP A 88 -3.40 -22.58 11.93
N ASN A 89 -4.07 -23.68 12.27
CA ASN A 89 -5.13 -23.70 13.28
C ASN A 89 -4.60 -23.31 14.67
N GLN A 90 -3.41 -23.79 15.05
CA GLN A 90 -2.78 -23.46 16.34
C GLN A 90 -2.33 -21.99 16.38
N LEU A 91 -1.85 -21.48 15.24
CA LEU A 91 -1.47 -20.08 15.11
C LEU A 91 -2.69 -19.16 15.27
N THR A 92 -3.78 -19.47 14.57
CA THR A 92 -5.03 -18.70 14.63
C THR A 92 -5.55 -18.62 16.06
N GLU A 93 -5.58 -19.75 16.78
CA GLU A 93 -6.03 -19.80 18.17
C GLU A 93 -5.16 -18.93 19.09
N LEU A 94 -3.83 -18.99 18.95
CA LEU A 94 -2.92 -18.19 19.76
C LEU A 94 -3.04 -16.68 19.50
N ILE A 95 -3.31 -16.30 18.25
CA ILE A 95 -3.60 -14.92 17.87
C ILE A 95 -4.90 -14.47 18.54
N LEU A 96 -5.96 -15.27 18.46
CA LEU A 96 -7.25 -14.94 19.07
C LEU A 96 -7.16 -14.84 20.61
N ASP A 97 -6.40 -15.72 21.25
CA ASP A 97 -6.14 -15.64 22.70
C ASP A 97 -5.40 -14.35 23.07
N THR A 98 -4.38 -13.98 22.29
CA THR A 98 -3.65 -12.72 22.46
C THR A 98 -4.59 -11.51 22.36
N ILE A 99 -5.46 -11.49 21.35
CA ILE A 99 -6.46 -10.43 21.13
C ILE A 99 -7.40 -10.31 22.35
N LYS A 100 -7.89 -11.44 22.86
CA LYS A 100 -8.75 -11.50 24.06
C LYS A 100 -8.02 -11.01 25.31
N LYS A 101 -6.78 -11.45 25.54
CA LYS A 101 -5.96 -11.07 26.69
C LYS A 101 -5.74 -9.56 26.80
N PHE A 102 -5.58 -8.87 25.67
CA PHE A 102 -5.42 -7.41 25.64
C PHE A 102 -6.74 -6.64 25.50
N ASN A 103 -7.89 -7.33 25.52
CA ASN A 103 -9.22 -6.76 25.30
C ASN A 103 -9.26 -5.80 24.08
N CYS A 104 -8.55 -6.19 23.02
CA CYS A 104 -8.49 -5.42 21.78
C CYS A 104 -9.43 -6.08 20.78
N GLY A 105 -10.34 -5.32 20.16
CA GLY A 105 -11.20 -5.89 19.12
C GLY A 105 -10.39 -6.28 17.88
N ALA A 106 -10.61 -7.49 17.34
CA ALA A 106 -9.98 -7.91 16.09
C ALA A 106 -10.21 -6.91 14.93
N PRO A 107 -11.41 -6.33 14.73
CA PRO A 107 -11.63 -5.29 13.70
C PRO A 107 -10.76 -4.04 13.90
N LYS A 108 -10.48 -3.67 15.15
CA LYS A 108 -9.61 -2.52 15.47
C LYS A 108 -8.16 -2.79 15.08
N ILE A 109 -7.68 -4.02 15.28
CA ILE A 109 -6.34 -4.43 14.85
C ILE A 109 -6.26 -4.46 13.32
N LEU A 110 -7.30 -4.97 12.66
CA LEU A 110 -7.39 -5.00 11.21
C LEU A 110 -7.39 -3.60 10.59
N ASP A 111 -8.18 -2.68 11.15
CA ASP A 111 -8.20 -1.27 10.76
C ASP A 111 -6.81 -0.63 10.93
N TRP A 112 -6.15 -0.90 12.06
CA TRP A 112 -4.79 -0.42 12.29
C TRP A 112 -3.79 -0.96 11.26
N LEU A 113 -3.82 -2.26 10.97
CA LEU A 113 -2.96 -2.88 9.96
C LEU A 113 -3.19 -2.28 8.57
N SER A 114 -4.44 -1.98 8.22
CA SER A 114 -4.82 -1.38 6.94
C SER A 114 -4.21 0.01 6.75
N HIS A 115 -4.05 0.78 7.81
CA HIS A 115 -3.41 2.10 7.79
C HIS A 115 -1.87 2.05 7.90
N ASN A 116 -1.30 0.92 8.32
CA ASN A 116 0.14 0.77 8.58
C ASN A 116 0.83 -0.20 7.59
N GLN A 117 0.52 -0.05 6.30
CA GLN A 117 1.02 -0.90 5.20
C GLN A 117 2.47 -0.60 4.75
N ASN A 118 3.22 0.18 5.54
CA ASN A 118 4.60 0.56 5.24
C ASN A 118 5.59 -0.60 5.44
N LYS A 119 5.28 -1.56 6.31
CA LYS A 119 6.08 -2.76 6.52
C LYS A 119 5.50 -3.96 5.79
N LEU A 120 6.36 -4.77 5.18
CA LEU A 120 5.97 -6.02 4.50
C LEU A 120 5.42 -7.05 5.49
N GLU A 121 5.96 -7.05 6.71
CA GLU A 121 5.46 -7.82 7.85
C GLU A 121 3.98 -7.54 8.13
N TYR A 122 3.61 -6.27 8.30
CA TYR A 122 2.23 -5.87 8.57
C TYR A 122 1.32 -6.13 7.36
N LYS A 123 1.82 -5.94 6.14
CA LYS A 123 1.09 -6.26 4.91
C LYS A 123 0.75 -7.75 4.82
N THR A 124 1.73 -8.60 5.11
CA THR A 124 1.57 -10.06 5.09
C THR A 124 0.66 -10.50 6.23
N LEU A 125 0.83 -9.95 7.44
CA LEU A 125 -0.06 -10.23 8.56
C LEU A 125 -1.53 -9.82 8.27
N LEU A 126 -1.76 -8.70 7.57
CA LEU A 126 -3.11 -8.32 7.14
C LEU A 126 -3.70 -9.36 6.16
N GLY A 127 -2.89 -9.89 5.25
CA GLY A 127 -3.34 -10.95 4.35
C GLY A 127 -3.78 -12.21 5.12
N TYR A 128 -3.07 -12.55 6.18
CA TYR A 128 -3.44 -13.67 7.06
C TYR A 128 -4.79 -13.42 7.75
N PHE A 129 -5.05 -12.20 8.22
CA PHE A 129 -6.32 -11.87 8.85
C PHE A 129 -7.52 -12.04 7.88
N TYR A 130 -7.35 -11.65 6.62
CA TYR A 130 -8.38 -11.86 5.58
C TYR A 130 -8.58 -13.33 5.19
N LEU A 131 -7.56 -14.18 5.35
CA LEU A 131 -7.67 -15.60 5.00
C LEU A 131 -8.35 -16.42 6.12
N HIS A 132 -8.12 -16.03 7.38
CA HIS A 132 -8.55 -16.79 8.57
C HIS A 132 -9.72 -16.15 9.33
N ASP A 133 -10.50 -15.27 8.69
CA ASP A 133 -11.71 -14.66 9.29
C ASP A 133 -11.45 -13.85 10.58
N ILE A 134 -10.27 -13.22 10.69
CA ILE A 134 -9.87 -12.53 11.92
C ILE A 134 -10.31 -11.08 11.87
N GLY A 135 -11.46 -10.79 12.49
CA GLY A 135 -12.00 -9.44 12.62
C GLY A 135 -12.62 -8.87 11.34
N THR A 136 -12.79 -9.71 10.32
CA THR A 136 -13.45 -9.42 9.05
C THR A 136 -13.86 -10.74 8.40
N GLU A 137 -14.81 -10.69 7.46
CA GLU A 137 -15.16 -11.84 6.63
C GLU A 137 -13.98 -12.27 5.75
N ILE A 138 -13.91 -13.58 5.47
CA ILE A 138 -12.88 -14.15 4.59
C ILE A 138 -12.90 -13.45 3.22
N ASP A 139 -11.75 -12.87 2.85
CA ASP A 139 -11.51 -12.28 1.54
C ASP A 139 -10.21 -12.81 0.95
N THR A 140 -10.32 -14.00 0.35
CA THR A 140 -9.21 -14.71 -0.29
C THR A 140 -8.52 -13.85 -1.34
N ARG A 141 -9.27 -13.09 -2.15
CA ARG A 141 -8.68 -12.22 -3.19
C ARG A 141 -7.85 -11.09 -2.59
N LYS A 142 -8.33 -10.43 -1.53
CA LYS A 142 -7.53 -9.42 -0.81
C LYS A 142 -6.29 -10.04 -0.18
N ALA A 143 -6.42 -11.20 0.47
CA ALA A 143 -5.29 -11.92 1.06
C ALA A 143 -4.21 -12.22 0.01
N TYR A 144 -4.59 -12.81 -1.12
CA TYR A 144 -3.69 -13.11 -2.23
C TYR A 144 -2.97 -11.87 -2.75
N ASN A 145 -3.70 -10.77 -2.97
CA ASN A 145 -3.11 -9.52 -3.47
C ASN A 145 -2.10 -8.91 -2.47
N LEU A 146 -2.37 -9.01 -1.17
CA LEU A 146 -1.46 -8.54 -0.13
C LEU A 146 -0.17 -9.39 -0.09
N TYR A 147 -0.31 -10.72 -0.15
CA TYR A 147 0.83 -11.62 -0.24
C TYR A 147 1.65 -11.38 -1.50
N LEU A 148 1.00 -11.29 -2.68
CA LEU A 148 1.66 -11.01 -3.94
C LEU A 148 2.45 -9.69 -3.90
N ALA A 149 1.88 -8.65 -3.31
CA ALA A 149 2.56 -7.36 -3.19
C ALA A 149 3.77 -7.39 -2.23
N ALA A 150 3.77 -8.25 -1.22
CA ALA A 150 4.91 -8.45 -0.32
C ALA A 150 5.96 -9.38 -0.94
N ALA A 151 5.54 -10.45 -1.62
CA ALA A 151 6.40 -11.40 -2.30
C ALA A 151 7.18 -10.76 -3.46
N LYS A 152 6.56 -9.84 -4.20
CA LYS A 152 7.21 -9.00 -5.23
C LYS A 152 8.32 -8.09 -4.69
N LYS A 153 8.40 -7.93 -3.37
CA LYS A 153 9.46 -7.19 -2.67
C LYS A 153 10.40 -8.12 -1.92
N ASP A 154 10.50 -9.36 -2.39
CA ASP A 154 11.38 -10.41 -1.86
C ASP A 154 11.15 -10.73 -0.38
N TYR A 155 9.90 -10.60 0.09
CA TYR A 155 9.55 -11.00 1.46
C TYR A 155 9.34 -12.53 1.52
N PRO A 156 10.24 -13.31 2.17
CA PRO A 156 10.25 -14.77 2.02
C PRO A 156 8.99 -15.44 2.55
N ILE A 157 8.42 -14.91 3.63
CA ILE A 157 7.19 -15.46 4.22
C ILE A 157 6.02 -15.29 3.26
N ALA A 158 5.92 -14.16 2.57
CA ALA A 158 4.85 -13.97 1.59
C ALA A 158 5.05 -14.85 0.34
N GLN A 159 6.31 -15.11 -0.07
CA GLN A 159 6.59 -16.05 -1.15
C GLN A 159 6.21 -17.48 -0.77
N TYR A 160 6.56 -17.90 0.45
CA TYR A 160 6.17 -19.19 1.01
C TYR A 160 4.64 -19.34 1.05
N LEU A 161 3.94 -18.36 1.64
CA LEU A 161 2.48 -18.39 1.74
C LEU A 161 1.80 -18.44 0.36
N LEU A 162 2.33 -17.77 -0.68
CA LEU A 162 1.81 -17.90 -2.04
C LEU A 162 2.08 -19.26 -2.69
N GLY A 163 3.08 -19.99 -2.21
CA GLY A 163 3.35 -21.35 -2.66
C GLY A 163 2.38 -22.39 -2.10
N GLU A 164 1.76 -22.09 -0.95
CA GLU A 164 0.74 -22.92 -0.30
C GLU A 164 -0.68 -22.66 -0.84
N TRP A 165 -0.83 -21.71 -1.76
CA TRP A 165 -2.11 -21.29 -2.34
C TRP A 165 -2.62 -22.18 -3.48
#